data_AF-A0A3D8I8T0-F1
#
_entry.id   AF-A0A3D8I8T0-F1
#
_cell.length_a   1.000
_cell.length_b   1.000
_cell.length_c   1.000
_cell.angle_alpha   90.00
_cell.angle_beta   90.00
_cell.angle_gamma   90.00
#
_symmetry.space_group_name_H-M   'P 1'
#
loop_
_entity.id
_entity.type
_entity.pdbx_description
1 polymer ?
#
loop_
_entity_poly.entity_id
_entity_poly.type
_entity_poly.pdbx_seq_one_letter_code
_entity_poly.pdbx_strand_id
1 'polypeptide(L)'
;MAKNIQTIYVRLLDEDIDVFVPVLAREVFENIFEIIAYDKDLESEHLEFDIGDKVMIGYKELGKQEEKKIEQVALYKYDKA
;
A
#
# COMPACT_ATOMS: atom_id res chain seq x y z
N MET A 1 13.88 -14.26 12.35
CA MET A 1 13.52 -13.98 10.94
C MET A 1 13.51 -12.47 10.76
N ALA A 2 14.34 -11.92 9.89
CA ALA A 2 14.25 -10.50 9.56
C ALA A 2 12.94 -10.31 8.79
N LYS A 3 11.97 -9.59 9.38
CA LYS A 3 10.72 -9.26 8.68
C LYS A 3 11.10 -8.28 7.57
N ASN A 4 10.83 -8.65 6.32
CA ASN A 4 11.23 -7.85 5.16
C ASN A 4 10.39 -6.56 5.13
N ILE A 5 11.05 -5.39 5.07
CA ILE A 5 10.39 -4.09 4.92
C ILE A 5 10.52 -3.69 3.46
N GLN A 6 9.41 -3.30 2.85
CA GLN A 6 9.36 -2.92 1.45
C GLN A 6 8.29 -1.87 1.20
N THR A 7 8.37 -1.23 0.04
CA THR A 7 7.35 -0.30 -0.42
C THR A 7 6.19 -1.07 -1.02
N ILE A 8 4.97 -0.72 -0.61
CA ILE A 8 3.73 -1.11 -1.28
C ILE A 8 2.95 0.17 -1.59
N TYR A 9 1.93 0.07 -2.43
CA TYR A 9 1.15 1.22 -2.87
C TYR A 9 -0.28 1.14 -2.31
N VAL A 10 -0.74 2.23 -1.71
CA VAL A 10 -2.09 2.37 -1.13
C VAL A 10 -2.86 3.42 -1.92
N ARG A 11 -4.16 3.19 -2.09
CA ARG A 11 -5.03 4.11 -2.81
C ARG A 11 -5.35 5.36 -1.97
N LEU A 12 -5.37 6.52 -2.62
CA LEU A 12 -5.97 7.76 -2.11
C LEU A 12 -7.46 7.80 -2.45
N LEU A 13 -8.29 8.15 -1.47
CA LEU A 13 -9.75 8.19 -1.60
C LEU A 13 -10.27 9.59 -1.97
N ASP A 14 -9.48 10.64 -1.80
CA ASP A 14 -9.89 12.04 -2.06
C ASP A 14 -9.84 12.44 -3.55
N GLU A 15 -9.32 11.56 -4.40
CA GLU A 15 -9.13 11.84 -5.81
C GLU A 15 -10.22 11.18 -6.67
N ASP A 16 -10.76 11.91 -7.65
CA ASP A 16 -11.71 11.40 -8.65
C ASP A 16 -11.07 10.37 -9.62
N ILE A 17 -9.78 10.12 -9.46
CA ILE A 17 -8.97 9.19 -10.24
C ILE A 17 -8.28 8.18 -9.32
N ASP A 18 -7.96 7.02 -9.87
CA ASP A 18 -7.20 5.96 -9.19
C ASP A 18 -5.75 6.42 -8.92
N VAL A 19 -5.51 7.11 -7.81
CA VAL A 19 -4.17 7.51 -7.36
C VAL A 19 -3.66 6.55 -6.30
N PHE A 20 -2.42 6.12 -6.47
CA PHE A 20 -1.74 5.21 -5.56
C PHE A 20 -0.45 5.85 -5.05
N VAL A 21 -0.25 5.83 -3.74
CA VAL A 21 0.92 6.42 -3.07
C VAL A 21 1.77 5.34 -2.40
N PRO A 22 3.10 5.51 -2.40
CA PRO A 22 3.99 4.57 -1.77
C PRO A 22 3.92 4.66 -0.25
N VAL A 23 3.82 3.52 0.42
CA VAL A 23 3.90 3.37 1.87
C VAL A 23 4.91 2.29 2.23
N LEU A 24 5.51 2.39 3.41
CA LEU A 24 6.37 1.35 3.95
C LEU A 24 5.53 0.32 4.68
N ALA A 25 5.71 -0.94 4.29
CA ALA A 25 5.03 -2.05 4.92
C ALA A 25 6.01 -3.18 5.26
N ARG A 26 5.68 -3.88 6.34
CA ARG A 26 6.43 -5.01 6.88
C ARG A 26 5.70 -6.29 6.56
N GLU A 27 6.40 -7.24 5.94
CA GLU A 27 5.84 -8.57 5.71
C GLU A 27 5.50 -9.25 7.05
N VAL A 28 4.26 -9.71 7.19
CA VAL A 28 3.78 -10.45 8.37
C VAL A 28 3.85 -11.95 8.07
N PHE A 29 3.30 -12.36 6.93
CA PHE A 29 3.38 -13.70 6.33
C PHE A 29 2.90 -13.60 4.86
N GLU A 30 2.96 -14.69 4.10
CA GLU A 30 2.71 -14.75 2.64
C GLU A 30 1.62 -13.79 2.14
N ASN A 31 2.02 -12.79 1.33
CA ASN A 31 1.18 -11.74 0.73
C ASN A 31 0.40 -10.83 1.71
N ILE A 32 0.67 -10.92 3.02
CA ILE A 32 0.10 -10.06 4.05
C ILE A 32 1.17 -9.15 4.64
N PHE A 33 0.92 -7.85 4.52
CA PHE A 33 1.84 -6.80 4.94
C PHE A 33 1.16 -5.89 5.96
N GLU A 34 1.90 -5.46 6.97
CA GLU A 34 1.46 -4.46 7.94
C GLU A 34 2.02 -3.10 7.55
N ILE A 35 1.18 -2.09 7.37
CA ILE A 35 1.63 -0.73 7.08
C ILE A 35 2.29 -0.17 8.34
N ILE A 36 3.54 0.28 8.22
CA ILE A 36 4.32 0.76 9.37
C ILE A 36 4.62 2.25 9.30
N ALA A 37 4.64 2.84 8.11
CA ALA A 37 4.87 4.26 7.90
C ALA A 37 4.47 4.68 6.49
N TYR A 38 4.18 5.96 6.33
CA TYR A 38 4.09 6.66 5.06
C TYR A 38 4.66 8.07 5.23
N ASP A 39 4.78 8.83 4.14
CA ASP A 39 5.30 10.20 4.19
C ASP A 39 4.40 11.11 5.04
N LYS A 40 4.99 12.04 5.80
CA LYS A 40 4.20 12.98 6.63
C LYS A 40 3.26 13.85 5.82
N ASP A 41 3.62 14.11 4.56
CA ASP A 41 2.78 14.86 3.63
C ASP A 41 1.46 14.11 3.31
N LEU A 42 1.38 12.81 3.60
CA LEU A 42 0.17 12.00 3.46
C LEU A 42 -0.67 11.92 4.75
N GLU A 43 -0.23 12.48 5.88
CA GLU A 43 -1.00 12.46 7.14
C GLU A 43 -2.34 13.21 7.04
N SER A 44 -2.46 14.16 6.10
CA SER A 44 -3.70 14.92 5.85
C SER A 44 -4.62 14.28 4.80
N GLU A 45 -4.17 13.24 4.11
CA GLU A 45 -4.88 12.63 3.00
C GLU A 45 -5.73 11.44 3.47
N HIS A 46 -6.89 11.20 2.85
CA HIS A 46 -7.67 10.00 3.13
C HIS A 46 -7.13 8.80 2.36
N LEU A 47 -6.22 8.06 2.99
CA LEU A 47 -5.75 6.76 2.51
C LEU A 47 -6.80 5.67 2.73
N GLU A 48 -6.84 4.68 1.84
CA GLU A 48 -7.72 3.51 2.00
C GLU A 48 -7.36 2.67 3.23
N PHE A 49 -6.11 2.73 3.70
CA PHE A 49 -5.60 1.95 4.83
C PHE A 49 -4.67 2.79 5.71
N ASP A 50 -4.69 2.52 7.02
CA ASP A 50 -3.95 3.25 8.03
C ASP A 50 -2.66 2.55 8.51
N ILE A 51 -1.79 3.27 9.22
CA ILE A 51 -0.65 2.65 9.93
C ILE A 51 -1.16 1.64 10.96
N GLY A 52 -0.57 0.44 10.94
CA GLY A 52 -0.95 -0.70 11.76
C GLY A 52 -1.93 -1.66 11.08
N ASP A 53 -2.55 -1.25 9.98
CA ASP A 53 -3.41 -2.14 9.21
C ASP A 53 -2.59 -3.23 8.54
N LYS A 54 -3.13 -4.44 8.60
CA LYS A 54 -2.64 -5.58 7.83
C LYS A 54 -3.44 -5.62 6.55
N VAL A 55 -2.76 -5.66 5.42
CA VAL A 55 -3.36 -5.64 4.10
C VAL A 55 -2.87 -6.82 3.29
N MET A 56 -3.78 -7.40 2.50
CA MET A 56 -3.36 -8.30 1.45
C MET A 56 -2.87 -7.48 0.25
N ILE A 57 -1.75 -7.91 -0.32
CA ILE A 57 -1.19 -7.25 -1.50
C ILE A 57 -1.49 -8.02 -2.79
N GLY A 58 -1.57 -7.28 -3.89
CA GLY A 58 -1.58 -7.81 -5.26
C GLY A 58 -0.65 -7.00 -6.16
N TYR A 59 -0.59 -7.37 -7.44
CA TYR A 59 0.23 -6.66 -8.42
C TYR A 59 -0.68 -5.86 -9.36
N LYS A 60 -0.38 -4.57 -9.56
CA LYS A 60 -1.10 -3.70 -10.51
C LYS A 60 -0.10 -2.93 -11.37
N GLU A 61 -0.44 -2.70 -12.63
CA GLU A 61 0.31 -1.76 -13.47
C GLU A 61 0.00 -0.32 -13.03
N LEU A 62 1.02 0.38 -12.54
CA LEU A 62 0.98 1.79 -12.17
C LEU A 62 1.87 2.62 -13.11
N GLY A 63 1.56 3.91 -13.28
CA GLY A 63 2.35 4.85 -14.09
C GLY A 63 1.65 5.38 -15.33
N LYS A 64 2.34 6.26 -16.07
CA LYS A 64 1.84 6.87 -17.32
C LYS A 64 2.12 5.97 -18.52
N GLN A 65 1.47 6.24 -19.67
CA GLN A 65 1.52 5.37 -20.87
C GLN A 65 2.92 4.90 -21.28
N GLU A 66 3.96 5.71 -21.09
CA GLU A 66 5.34 5.41 -21.50
C GLU A 66 6.20 4.79 -20.37
N GLU A 67 5.73 4.78 -19.12
CA GLU A 67 6.51 4.38 -17.92
C GLU A 67 5.74 3.43 -16.99
N LYS A 68 4.84 2.60 -17.54
CA LYS A 68 4.09 1.63 -16.72
C LYS A 68 5.03 0.62 -16.06
N LYS A 69 4.82 0.38 -14.77
CA LYS A 69 5.54 -0.63 -13.97
C LYS A 69 4.54 -1.48 -13.19
N ILE A 70 4.87 -2.75 -13.01
CA ILE A 70 4.11 -3.66 -12.15
C ILE A 70 4.56 -3.43 -10.72
N GLU A 71 3.63 -2.94 -9.89
CA GLU A 71 3.90 -2.57 -8.50
C GLU A 71 3.01 -3.37 -7.54
N GLN A 72 3.45 -3.54 -6.30
CA GLN A 72 2.67 -4.18 -5.24
C GLN A 72 1.68 -3.18 -4.62
N VAL A 73 0.38 -3.47 -4.72
CA VAL A 73 -0.70 -2.62 -4.20
C VAL A 73 -1.43 -3.31 -3.05
N ALA A 74 -1.85 -2.56 -2.04
CA ALA A 74 -2.79 -3.03 -1.03
C ALA A 74 -4.18 -3.20 -1.68
N LEU A 75 -4.84 -4.34 -1.44
CA LEU A 75 -6.13 -4.67 -2.05
C LEU A 75 -7.29 -4.61 -1.06
N TYR A 76 -7.09 -5.13 0.15
CA TYR A 76 -8.09 -5.14 1.20
C TYR A 76 -7.45 -5.41 2.55
N LYS A 77 -8.13 -4.98 3.61
CA LYS A 77 -7.74 -5.21 4.98
C LYS A 77 -7.85 -6.69 5.33
N TYR A 78 -6.79 -7.22 5.93
CA TYR A 78 -6.75 -8.56 6.48
C TYR A 78 -7.20 -8.52 7.93
N ASP A 79 -8.50 -8.69 8.14
CA ASP A 79 -9.08 -8.91 9.46
C ASP A 79 -9.21 -10.41 9.67
N LYS A 80 -8.23 -11.00 10.38
CA LYS A 80 -8.36 -12.38 10.84
C LYS A 80 -9.37 -12.38 11.99
N ALA A 81 -10.58 -12.87 11.71
CA ALA A 81 -11.56 -13.22 12.74
C ALA A 81 -11.01 -14.32 13.67
#